data_AF-A0AAE2CJS7-F1
#
_entry.id   AF-A0AAE2CJS7-F1
#
_cell.length_a   1.000
_cell.length_b   1.000
_cell.length_c   1.000
_cell.angle_alpha   90.00
_cell.angle_beta   90.00
_cell.angle_gamma   90.00
#
_symmetry.space_group_name_H-M   'P 1'
#
loop_
_entity.id
_entity.type
_entity.pdbx_description
1 polymer ?
#
loop_
_entity_poly.entity_id
_entity_poly.type
_entity_poly.pdbx_seq_one_letter_code
_entity_poly.pdbx_strand_id
1 'polypeptide(L)'
;MLLDRWIQEMIVTLGFGYYDETDDYKIIKIVSLGNEDDDYLDLSFKYHETAKHTKVQVCSSTTNFWKNVEVGYFPWCMFDVKSRLVFYDSAHWKAYYKDANEDVMVVLAFHLGHEMFQQIKLPNYEVYGEDFIEYVGLYKENLSLFLFHLVDRHHPWQEEYCYLWVMK
;
A
#
# COMPACT_ATOMS: atom_id res chain seq x y z
N MET A 1 -12.38 5.05 -39.82
CA MET A 1 -11.36 4.22 -39.14
C MET A 1 -10.20 5.13 -38.78
N LEU A 2 -10.34 5.91 -37.71
CA LEU A 2 -9.34 6.87 -37.23
C LEU A 2 -9.42 6.90 -35.71
N LEU A 3 -8.27 6.56 -35.11
CA LEU A 3 -7.77 6.77 -33.75
C LEU A 3 -8.78 7.18 -32.65
N ASP A 4 -9.20 6.21 -31.85
CA ASP A 4 -9.42 6.40 -30.41
C ASP A 4 -8.50 5.42 -29.67
N ARG A 5 -7.24 5.83 -29.48
CA ARG A 5 -6.36 5.20 -28.50
C ARG A 5 -6.56 5.96 -27.20
N TRP A 6 -7.44 5.44 -26.35
CA TRP A 6 -7.52 5.76 -24.92
C TRP A 6 -6.11 5.84 -24.35
N ILE A 7 -5.74 6.99 -23.77
CA ILE A 7 -4.47 7.13 -23.07
C ILE A 7 -4.71 6.45 -21.72
N GLN A 8 -4.16 5.26 -21.54
CA GLN A 8 -4.27 4.58 -20.25
C GLN A 8 -3.27 5.22 -19.30
N GLU A 9 -3.73 5.85 -18.22
CA GLU A 9 -2.84 6.41 -17.21
C GLU A 9 -2.08 5.27 -16.51
N MET A 10 -0.80 5.48 -16.23
CA MET A 10 0.00 4.53 -15.47
C MET A 10 0.18 5.06 -14.06
N ILE A 11 -0.33 4.32 -13.07
CA ILE A 11 -0.09 4.59 -11.66
C ILE A 11 1.22 3.89 -11.28
N VAL A 12 2.16 4.66 -10.75
CA VAL A 12 3.45 4.14 -10.28
C VAL A 12 3.52 4.26 -8.77
N THR A 13 3.64 3.12 -8.11
CA THR A 13 3.92 3.01 -6.69
C THR A 13 5.38 2.62 -6.45
N LEU A 14 6.04 3.29 -5.52
CA LEU A 14 7.47 3.09 -5.24
C LEU A 14 7.71 2.61 -3.82
N GLY A 15 8.74 1.81 -3.65
CA GLY A 15 9.34 1.47 -2.36
C GLY A 15 10.85 1.55 -2.44
N PHE A 16 11.47 1.72 -1.30
CA PHE A 16 12.92 1.78 -1.17
C PHE A 16 13.32 1.20 0.17
N GLY A 17 14.40 0.43 0.22
CA GLY A 17 14.95 -0.08 1.47
C GLY A 17 16.35 -0.64 1.32
N TYR A 18 17.01 -0.81 2.46
CA TYR A 18 18.31 -1.47 2.58
C TYR A 18 18.11 -2.90 3.06
N TYR A 19 18.81 -3.84 2.44
CA TYR A 19 18.84 -5.24 2.85
C TYR A 19 20.27 -5.59 3.29
N ASP A 20 20.42 -5.83 4.59
CA ASP A 20 21.71 -5.96 5.27
C ASP A 20 22.45 -7.25 4.89
N GLU A 21 21.74 -8.37 4.72
CA GLU A 21 22.34 -9.67 4.38
C GLU A 21 23.15 -9.62 3.06
N THR A 22 22.78 -8.76 2.13
CA THR A 22 23.47 -8.59 0.85
C THR A 22 24.13 -7.23 0.67
N ASP A 23 24.13 -6.38 1.70
CA ASP A 23 24.59 -4.98 1.65
C ASP A 23 24.04 -4.24 0.41
N ASP A 24 22.73 -4.33 0.19
CA ASP A 24 22.11 -3.84 -1.05
C ASP A 24 20.93 -2.91 -0.78
N TYR A 25 20.97 -1.73 -1.38
CA TYR A 25 19.81 -0.86 -1.50
C TYR A 25 18.95 -1.30 -2.66
N LYS A 26 17.66 -1.49 -2.41
CA LYS A 26 16.68 -1.91 -3.41
C LYS A 26 15.61 -0.86 -3.59
N ILE A 27 15.22 -0.64 -4.85
CA ILE A 27 14.05 0.16 -5.23
C ILE A 27 13.00 -0.78 -5.78
N ILE A 28 11.80 -0.75 -5.21
CA ILE A 28 10.63 -1.47 -5.69
C ILE A 28 9.80 -0.52 -6.53
N LYS A 29 9.36 -0.98 -7.70
CA LYS A 29 8.46 -0.25 -8.58
C LYS A 29 7.28 -1.15 -8.93
N ILE A 30 6.09 -0.73 -8.56
CA ILE A 30 4.82 -1.38 -8.89
C ILE A 30 4.11 -0.46 -9.88
N VAL A 31 3.85 -0.96 -11.08
CA VAL A 31 3.16 -0.23 -12.14
C VAL A 31 1.82 -0.89 -12.37
N SER A 32 0.75 -0.11 -12.24
CA SER A 32 -0.62 -0.56 -12.49
C SER A 32 -1.28 0.38 -13.50
N LEU A 33 -2.23 -0.12 -14.26
CA LEU A 33 -3.03 0.69 -15.18
C LEU A 33 -4.12 1.43 -14.39
N GLY A 34 -4.35 2.70 -14.71
CA GLY A 34 -5.48 3.51 -14.26
C GLY A 34 -6.33 3.92 -15.47
N ASN A 35 -7.59 4.32 -15.25
CA ASN A 35 -8.51 4.80 -16.28
C ASN A 35 -8.79 6.31 -16.10
N GLU A 36 -8.96 7.03 -17.22
CA GLU A 36 -9.04 8.51 -17.30
C GLU A 36 -10.38 9.12 -16.82
N ASP A 37 -11.47 8.34 -16.75
CA ASP A 37 -12.83 8.86 -16.45
C ASP A 37 -13.20 8.87 -14.96
N ASP A 38 -12.26 8.53 -14.07
CA ASP A 38 -12.62 8.14 -12.72
C ASP A 38 -12.36 9.23 -11.67
N ASP A 39 -13.42 9.95 -11.29
CA ASP A 39 -13.41 10.90 -10.16
C ASP A 39 -12.72 10.28 -8.93
N TYR A 40 -11.84 11.03 -8.26
CA TYR A 40 -11.03 10.58 -7.12
C TYR A 40 -11.84 10.02 -5.93
N LEU A 41 -13.17 10.12 -5.96
CA LEU A 41 -14.08 9.87 -4.84
C LEU A 41 -14.81 8.52 -4.88
N ASP A 42 -14.89 7.81 -6.01
CA ASP A 42 -15.44 6.45 -6.04
C ASP A 42 -14.31 5.43 -6.30
N LEU A 43 -13.82 4.84 -5.20
CA LEU A 43 -12.71 3.89 -5.18
C LEU A 43 -13.16 2.43 -5.38
N SER A 44 -14.46 2.15 -5.40
CA SER A 44 -14.98 0.78 -5.33
C SER A 44 -15.02 0.04 -6.68
N PHE A 45 -15.26 0.77 -7.78
CA PHE A 45 -15.36 0.18 -9.13
C PHE A 45 -14.05 0.26 -9.95
N LYS A 46 -13.09 1.08 -9.52
CA LYS A 46 -11.83 1.43 -10.22
C LYS A 46 -10.87 0.28 -10.52
N TYR A 47 -10.96 -0.84 -9.80
CA TYR A 47 -9.78 -1.68 -9.60
C TYR A 47 -9.90 -3.12 -10.07
N HIS A 48 -11.05 -3.59 -10.57
CA HIS A 48 -11.21 -5.02 -10.90
C HIS A 48 -10.27 -5.50 -12.03
N GLU A 49 -9.88 -4.62 -12.95
CA GLU A 49 -9.06 -4.97 -14.13
C GLU A 49 -7.55 -4.77 -13.91
N THR A 50 -7.15 -3.97 -12.92
CA THR A 50 -5.75 -3.57 -12.67
C THR A 50 -4.86 -4.72 -12.15
N ALA A 51 -5.48 -5.73 -11.52
CA ALA A 51 -4.81 -6.89 -10.94
C ALA A 51 -4.09 -7.77 -11.98
N LYS A 52 -4.60 -7.82 -13.22
CA LYS A 52 -4.01 -8.63 -14.30
C LYS A 52 -2.86 -7.94 -15.04
N HIS A 53 -2.75 -6.62 -14.90
CA HIS A 53 -1.79 -5.81 -15.63
C HIS A 53 -0.76 -5.14 -14.72
N THR A 54 -0.72 -5.52 -13.45
CA THR A 54 0.27 -4.98 -12.52
C THR A 54 1.64 -5.62 -12.77
N LYS A 55 2.65 -4.77 -12.98
CA LYS A 55 4.03 -5.17 -13.15
C LYS A 55 4.84 -4.74 -11.94
N VAL A 56 5.57 -5.69 -11.35
CA VAL A 56 6.48 -5.44 -10.23
C VAL A 56 7.92 -5.56 -10.71
N GLN A 57 8.74 -4.58 -10.36
CA GLN A 57 10.15 -4.54 -10.70
C GLN A 57 10.98 -4.15 -9.49
N VAL A 58 12.18 -4.71 -9.39
CA VAL A 58 13.15 -4.37 -8.35
C VAL A 58 14.45 -3.94 -9.02
N CYS A 59 14.97 -2.78 -8.62
CA CYS A 59 16.33 -2.36 -8.92
C CYS A 59 17.20 -2.62 -7.71
N SER A 60 18.38 -3.18 -7.94
CA SER A 60 19.39 -3.42 -6.91
C SER A 60 20.57 -2.48 -7.15
N SER A 61 21.07 -1.84 -6.10
CA SER A 61 22.21 -0.91 -6.15
C SER A 61 23.52 -1.62 -6.49
N THR A 62 23.67 -2.87 -6.07
CA THR A 62 24.87 -3.68 -6.36
C THR A 62 24.94 -4.06 -7.85
N THR A 63 23.80 -4.39 -8.46
CA THR A 63 23.74 -4.77 -9.88
C THR A 63 23.48 -3.59 -10.82
N ASN A 64 22.84 -2.54 -10.35
CA ASN A 64 22.36 -1.38 -11.13
C ASN A 64 21.41 -1.73 -12.28
N PHE A 65 20.65 -2.84 -12.17
CA PHE A 65 19.67 -3.24 -13.17
C PHE A 65 18.29 -3.45 -12.56
N TRP A 66 17.25 -3.15 -13.35
CA TRP A 66 15.87 -3.51 -13.04
C TRP A 66 15.60 -4.94 -13.47
N LYS A 67 15.10 -5.75 -12.54
CA LYS A 67 14.52 -7.08 -12.84
C LYS A 67 13.03 -7.09 -12.59
N ASN A 68 12.31 -7.92 -13.33
CA ASN A 68 10.89 -8.15 -13.09
C ASN A 68 10.75 -9.18 -11.96
N VAL A 69 9.79 -8.95 -11.07
CA VAL A 69 9.36 -9.92 -10.07
C VAL A 69 8.12 -10.62 -10.61
N GLU A 70 8.16 -11.95 -10.69
CA GLU A 70 7.01 -12.73 -11.13
C GLU A 70 5.95 -12.74 -10.03
N VAL A 71 4.81 -12.12 -10.32
CA VAL A 71 3.64 -12.15 -9.45
C VAL A 71 2.48 -12.74 -10.26
N GLY A 72 2.07 -13.96 -9.90
CA GLY A 72 1.03 -14.67 -10.66
C GLY A 72 -0.32 -13.94 -10.66
N TYR A 73 -0.71 -13.39 -9.50
CA TYR A 73 -1.91 -12.58 -9.33
C TYR A 73 -1.65 -11.48 -8.30
N PHE A 74 -2.04 -10.25 -8.62
CA PHE A 74 -1.86 -9.09 -7.75
C PHE A 74 -3.23 -8.60 -7.22
N PRO A 75 -3.75 -9.18 -6.11
CA PRO A 75 -5.08 -8.85 -5.56
C PRO A 75 -5.14 -7.50 -4.84
N TRP A 76 -4.05 -6.73 -4.78
CA TRP A 76 -4.00 -5.50 -4.01
C TRP A 76 -4.26 -4.26 -4.87
N CYS A 77 -4.93 -3.28 -4.28
CA CYS A 77 -5.00 -1.93 -4.78
C CYS A 77 -4.17 -1.01 -3.88
N MET A 78 -3.17 -0.32 -4.46
CA MET A 78 -2.29 0.54 -3.69
C MET A 78 -3.04 1.80 -3.25
N PHE A 79 -3.10 2.03 -1.93
CA PHE A 79 -3.61 3.29 -1.38
C PHE A 79 -2.47 4.31 -1.28
N ASP A 80 -1.32 3.88 -0.77
CA ASP A 80 -0.12 4.72 -0.75
C ASP A 80 0.70 4.54 -2.03
N VAL A 81 1.02 5.65 -2.72
CA VAL A 81 1.91 5.65 -3.90
C VAL A 81 3.41 5.50 -3.54
N LYS A 82 3.76 5.60 -2.25
CA LYS A 82 5.13 5.46 -1.75
C LYS A 82 5.14 4.63 -0.49
N SER A 83 6.14 3.77 -0.35
CA SER A 83 6.37 3.03 0.89
C SER A 83 6.58 4.03 2.00
N ARG A 84 5.89 3.82 3.12
CA ARG A 84 6.01 4.71 4.28
C ARG A 84 7.19 4.34 5.16
N LEU A 85 7.55 3.06 5.20
CA LEU A 85 8.54 2.53 6.13
C LEU A 85 9.17 1.24 5.60
N VAL A 86 10.40 1.00 6.06
CA VAL A 86 11.07 -0.29 5.94
C VAL A 86 11.26 -0.84 7.33
N PHE A 87 10.84 -2.09 7.53
CA PHE A 87 10.89 -2.76 8.83
C PHE A 87 11.03 -4.26 8.61
N TYR A 88 11.89 -4.94 9.38
CA TYR A 88 12.24 -6.36 9.17
C TYR A 88 12.38 -6.72 7.68
N ASP A 89 13.32 -6.03 7.03
CA ASP A 89 13.67 -6.26 5.63
C ASP A 89 12.52 -6.14 4.64
N SER A 90 11.44 -5.43 5.00
CA SER A 90 10.26 -5.29 4.16
C SER A 90 9.87 -3.84 4.01
N ALA A 91 9.57 -3.42 2.78
CA ALA A 91 8.94 -2.13 2.49
C ALA A 91 7.42 -2.26 2.69
N HIS A 92 6.77 -1.25 3.26
CA HIS A 92 5.34 -1.33 3.61
C HIS A 92 4.50 -0.17 3.04
N TRP A 93 3.29 -0.51 2.61
CA TRP A 93 2.28 0.42 2.08
C TRP A 93 0.93 0.11 2.70
N LYS A 94 0.05 1.11 2.81
CA LYS A 94 -1.39 0.85 2.89
C LYS A 94 -1.90 0.41 1.51
N ALA A 95 -2.74 -0.61 1.51
CA ALA A 95 -3.40 -1.13 0.32
C ALA A 95 -4.77 -1.70 0.70
N TYR A 96 -5.65 -1.85 -0.29
CA TYR A 96 -6.86 -2.66 -0.16
C TYR A 96 -6.61 -4.04 -0.76
N TYR A 97 -6.89 -5.08 0.00
CA TYR A 97 -6.95 -6.45 -0.50
C TYR A 97 -8.36 -6.73 -0.99
N LYS A 98 -8.48 -7.19 -2.23
CA LYS A 98 -9.77 -7.56 -2.82
C LYS A 98 -10.20 -8.93 -2.33
N ASP A 99 -11.26 -8.97 -1.54
CA ASP A 99 -11.95 -10.21 -1.18
C ASP A 99 -13.28 -10.32 -1.96
N ALA A 100 -13.86 -11.52 -2.00
CA ALA A 100 -15.10 -11.77 -2.74
C ALA A 100 -16.32 -11.03 -2.16
N ASN A 101 -16.25 -10.63 -0.89
CA ASN A 101 -17.36 -10.00 -0.17
C ASN A 101 -17.19 -8.48 -0.05
N GLU A 102 -16.00 -8.03 0.34
CA GLU A 102 -15.67 -6.62 0.56
C GLU A 102 -14.16 -6.37 0.40
N ASP A 103 -13.79 -5.16 0.00
CA ASP A 103 -12.40 -4.73 -0.03
C ASP A 103 -11.92 -4.43 1.40
N VAL A 104 -10.83 -5.05 1.82
CA VAL A 104 -10.32 -4.92 3.19
C VAL A 104 -9.00 -4.17 3.20
N MET A 105 -8.87 -3.13 4.02
CA MET A 105 -7.59 -2.45 4.17
C MET A 105 -6.56 -3.32 4.88
N VAL A 106 -5.36 -3.37 4.31
CA VAL A 106 -4.21 -4.14 4.79
C VAL A 106 -2.95 -3.28 4.77
N VAL A 107 -1.94 -3.70 5.53
CA VAL A 107 -0.56 -3.30 5.24
C VAL A 107 0.02 -4.34 4.30
N LEU A 108 0.34 -3.92 3.08
CA LEU A 108 1.10 -4.72 2.13
C LEU A 108 2.58 -4.55 2.45
N ALA A 109 3.28 -5.66 2.62
CA ALA A 109 4.72 -5.72 2.85
C ALA A 109 5.39 -6.40 1.65
N PHE A 110 6.54 -5.90 1.22
CA PHE A 110 7.39 -6.55 0.22
C PHE A 110 8.76 -6.82 0.81
N HIS A 111 9.09 -8.09 0.99
CA HIS A 111 10.36 -8.51 1.57
C HIS A 111 11.51 -8.30 0.57
N LEU A 112 12.53 -7.55 0.96
CA LEU A 112 13.64 -7.13 0.10
C LEU A 112 14.55 -8.29 -0.32
N GLY A 113 14.84 -9.22 0.59
CA GLY A 113 15.61 -10.44 0.29
C GLY A 113 14.89 -11.43 -0.63
N HIS A 114 13.78 -11.98 -0.13
CA HIS A 114 12.97 -12.96 -0.85
C HIS A 114 12.20 -12.42 -2.05
N GLU A 115 12.00 -11.09 -2.13
CA GLU A 115 11.24 -10.42 -3.19
C GLU A 115 9.80 -10.94 -3.31
N MET A 116 9.17 -11.18 -2.16
CA MET A 116 7.81 -11.69 -2.05
C MET A 116 6.91 -10.71 -1.30
N PHE A 117 5.65 -10.67 -1.70
CA PHE A 117 4.61 -9.93 -0.99
C PHE A 117 4.09 -10.71 0.22
N GLN A 118 3.84 -10.00 1.29
CA GLN A 118 3.15 -10.45 2.50
C GLN A 118 2.09 -9.42 2.85
N GLN A 119 1.06 -9.85 3.58
CA GLN A 119 0.00 -8.95 4.01
C GLN A 119 -0.22 -9.06 5.50
N ILE A 120 -0.46 -7.90 6.12
CA ILE A 120 -0.78 -7.80 7.54
C ILE A 120 -2.20 -7.22 7.61
N LYS A 121 -3.11 -7.97 8.23
CA LYS A 121 -4.48 -7.53 8.47
C LYS A 121 -4.47 -6.43 9.53
N LEU A 122 -5.23 -5.37 9.29
CA LEU A 122 -5.47 -4.35 10.29
C LEU A 122 -6.50 -4.84 11.32
N PRO A 123 -6.47 -4.31 12.56
CA PRO A 123 -7.58 -4.54 13.49
C PRO A 123 -8.88 -4.03 12.86
N ASN A 124 -10.01 -4.68 13.18
CA ASN A 124 -11.31 -4.14 12.82
C ASN A 124 -11.60 -2.92 13.72
N TYR A 125 -11.14 -1.75 13.31
CA TYR A 125 -11.32 -0.51 14.07
C TYR A 125 -12.56 0.28 13.65
N GLU A 126 -13.20 -0.10 12.54
CA GLU A 126 -14.45 0.51 12.06
C GLU A 126 -15.59 0.36 13.08
N VAL A 127 -15.52 -0.67 13.93
CA VAL A 127 -16.44 -0.85 15.08
C VAL A 127 -16.37 0.28 16.10
N TYR A 128 -15.30 1.08 16.11
CA TYR A 128 -15.10 2.19 17.06
C TYR A 128 -15.53 3.55 16.51
N GLY A 129 -16.00 3.62 15.26
CA GLY A 129 -16.51 4.84 14.65
C GLY A 129 -16.00 5.08 13.23
N GLU A 130 -16.52 6.14 12.63
CA GLU A 130 -16.15 6.62 11.31
C GLU A 130 -15.16 7.79 11.43
N ASP A 131 -14.56 8.23 10.30
CA ASP A 131 -13.68 9.40 10.20
C ASP A 131 -12.30 9.31 10.91
N PHE A 132 -11.67 8.13 10.95
CA PHE A 132 -10.28 7.98 11.38
C PHE A 132 -9.28 8.24 10.25
N ILE A 133 -8.12 8.81 10.58
CA ILE A 133 -6.90 8.75 9.77
C ILE A 133 -6.08 7.59 10.27
N GLU A 134 -5.66 6.74 9.35
CA GLU A 134 -4.69 5.70 9.63
C GLU A 134 -3.28 6.13 9.27
N TYR A 135 -2.39 6.03 10.24
CA TYR A 135 -0.96 6.15 10.03
C TYR A 135 -0.26 4.86 10.46
N VAL A 136 0.45 4.23 9.53
CA VAL A 136 1.33 3.09 9.83
C VAL A 136 2.73 3.63 10.08
N GLY A 137 3.32 3.27 11.22
CA GLY A 137 4.64 3.71 11.63
C GLY A 137 5.27 2.74 12.63
N LEU A 138 6.34 3.18 13.29
CA LEU A 138 7.02 2.40 14.33
C LEU A 138 6.69 2.95 15.71
N TYR A 139 6.36 2.06 16.65
CA TYR A 139 6.27 2.37 18.08
C TYR A 139 7.08 1.34 18.86
N LYS A 140 8.08 1.80 19.61
CA LYS A 140 9.00 0.94 20.38
C LYS A 140 9.51 -0.24 19.54
N GLU A 141 10.05 0.05 18.38
CA GLU A 141 10.62 -0.95 17.44
C GLU A 141 9.62 -1.98 16.91
N ASN A 142 8.31 -1.72 17.01
CA ASN A 142 7.28 -2.58 16.44
C ASN A 142 6.47 -1.82 15.40
N LEU A 143 6.11 -2.50 14.31
CA LEU A 143 5.15 -1.97 13.34
C LEU A 143 3.83 -1.68 14.06
N SER A 144 3.29 -0.49 13.85
CA SER A 144 2.13 -0.01 14.59
C SER A 144 1.21 0.81 13.73
N LEU A 145 -0.07 0.73 14.03
CA LEU A 145 -1.14 1.54 13.46
C LEU A 145 -1.55 2.58 14.50
N PHE A 146 -1.55 3.84 14.08
CA PHE A 146 -2.07 4.98 14.82
C PHE A 146 -3.36 5.42 14.15
N LEU A 147 -4.42 5.59 14.95
CA LEU A 147 -5.70 6.10 14.52
C LEU A 147 -5.99 7.41 15.27
N PHE A 148 -6.42 8.43 14.53
CA PHE A 148 -6.79 9.73 15.06
C PHE A 148 -7.92 10.34 14.22
N HIS A 149 -8.80 11.13 14.81
CA HIS A 149 -9.91 11.74 14.08
C HIS A 149 -9.46 12.89 13.18
N LEU A 150 -10.02 12.97 11.97
CA LEU A 150 -9.75 14.02 10.96
C LEU A 150 -10.27 15.39 11.36
N VAL A 151 -11.38 15.40 12.07
CA VAL A 151 -12.17 16.60 12.31
C VAL A 151 -12.28 16.79 13.80
N ASP A 152 -11.75 17.91 14.26
CA ASP A 152 -12.17 18.55 15.51
C ASP A 152 -13.63 19.00 15.31
N ARG A 153 -14.56 18.05 15.24
CA ARG A 153 -15.96 18.36 15.46
C ARG A 153 -15.98 18.72 16.93
N HIS A 154 -15.85 20.01 17.23
CA HIS A 154 -15.94 20.59 18.57
C HIS A 154 -17.33 20.30 19.16
N HIS A 155 -17.61 19.04 19.47
CA HIS A 155 -18.57 18.69 20.49
C HIS A 155 -17.78 18.75 21.79
N PRO A 156 -18.20 19.56 22.78
CA PRO A 156 -17.45 19.79 24.03
C PRO A 156 -17.27 18.54 24.92
N TRP A 157 -17.61 17.36 24.40
CA TRP A 157 -17.54 16.05 25.05
C TRP A 157 -16.75 15.02 24.23
N GLN A 158 -16.25 15.35 23.02
CA GLN A 158 -15.39 14.45 22.26
C GLN A 158 -13.95 14.58 22.78
N GLU A 159 -13.51 13.55 23.50
CA GLU A 159 -12.11 13.40 23.88
C GLU A 159 -11.28 13.06 22.62
N GLU A 160 -10.15 13.75 22.43
CA GLU A 160 -9.19 13.46 21.37
C GLU A 160 -8.45 12.16 21.69
N TYR A 161 -9.00 11.04 21.24
CA TYR A 161 -8.33 9.76 21.40
C TYR A 161 -7.39 9.49 20.23
N CYS A 162 -6.15 9.13 20.56
CA CYS A 162 -5.25 8.43 19.64
C CYS A 162 -5.25 6.95 20.02
N TYR A 163 -5.74 6.11 19.11
CA TYR A 163 -5.69 4.67 19.31
C TYR A 163 -4.39 4.14 18.73
N LEU A 164 -3.72 3.28 19.50
CA LEU A 164 -2.48 2.63 19.13
C LEU A 164 -2.71 1.13 19.06
N TRP A 165 -2.39 0.54 17.91
CA TRP A 165 -2.32 -0.89 17.73
C TRP A 165 -0.90 -1.31 17.38
N VAL A 166 -0.30 -2.18 18.19
CA VAL A 166 1.04 -2.73 17.96
C VAL A 166 0.89 -4.09 17.26
N MET A 167 1.40 -4.19 16.04
CA MET A 167 1.39 -5.42 15.25
C MET A 167 2.54 -6.32 15.76
N LYS A 168 2.19 -7.48 16.30
CA LYS A 168 3.14 -8.51 16.77
C LYS A 168 3.18 -9.68 15.80
#